data_AF-A0A7V9PK73-F1
#
_entry.id   AF-A0A7V9PK73-F1
#
_cell.length_a   1.000
_cell.length_b   1.000
_cell.length_c   1.000
_cell.angle_alpha   90.00
_cell.angle_beta   90.00
_cell.angle_gamma   90.00
#
_symmetry.space_group_name_H-M   'P 1'
#
loop_
_entity.id
_entity.type
_entity.pdbx_description
1 polymer ?
#
loop_
_entity_poly.entity_id
_entity_poly.type
_entity_poly.pdbx_seq_one_letter_code
_entity_poly.pdbx_strand_id
1 'polypeptide(L)'
;MLVALAVLVGAGSSASARPAGGCHPRGSHTIVATPAVRVFKRTSSDMDGAFAACLASRGVPVLIDVMFGRATIAPLSPLLGYTTVLCDATSCGTLIKLVDLRGPASPPAAQLGVDATVTQLRMRRSGWAAWIACNTNYGNLDVACAPGQRTEVWVGHVYDRTNMRIGTGHHIRASSLRIDGQNVTWWQNGKRKTVRYSSLSNGSGM
;
A
#
# COMPACT_ATOMS: atom_id res chain seq x y z
N MET A 1 22.93 -45.80 -44.58
CA MET A 1 21.52 -45.55 -44.24
C MET A 1 21.49 -44.24 -43.45
N LEU A 2 21.15 -43.12 -44.11
CA LEU A 2 21.21 -41.77 -43.56
C LEU A 2 19.90 -41.45 -42.83
N VAL A 3 19.97 -41.06 -41.56
CA VAL A 3 18.82 -40.58 -40.77
C VAL A 3 18.87 -39.06 -40.75
N ALA A 4 17.91 -38.41 -41.42
CA ALA A 4 17.73 -36.97 -41.41
C ALA A 4 16.94 -36.55 -40.16
N LEU A 5 17.55 -35.72 -39.31
CA LEU A 5 16.90 -35.14 -38.12
C LEU A 5 16.24 -33.82 -38.54
N ALA A 6 14.91 -33.81 -38.64
CA ALA A 6 14.14 -32.60 -38.93
C ALA A 6 14.00 -31.75 -37.67
N VAL A 7 14.60 -30.56 -37.67
CA VAL A 7 14.42 -29.55 -36.61
C VAL A 7 13.11 -28.80 -36.88
N LEU A 8 12.06 -29.15 -36.15
CA LEU A 8 10.81 -28.39 -36.12
C LEU A 8 11.02 -27.12 -35.30
N VAL A 9 11.31 -26.01 -35.98
CA VAL A 9 11.28 -24.66 -35.41
C VAL A 9 9.81 -24.31 -35.14
N GLY A 10 9.35 -24.56 -33.92
CA GLY A 10 8.03 -24.14 -33.46
C GLY A 10 7.96 -22.62 -33.40
N ALA A 11 7.22 -22.02 -34.34
CA ALA A 11 6.78 -20.64 -34.28
C ALA A 11 5.72 -20.49 -33.16
N GLY A 12 6.18 -20.41 -31.92
CA GLY A 12 5.35 -20.12 -30.76
C GLY A 12 4.89 -18.66 -30.81
N SER A 13 3.59 -18.49 -31.03
CA SER A 13 2.84 -17.23 -31.08
C SER A 13 3.38 -16.14 -30.16
N SER A 14 3.94 -15.07 -30.74
CA SER A 14 4.17 -13.81 -30.05
C SER A 14 2.82 -13.29 -29.55
N ALA A 15 2.52 -13.53 -28.27
CA ALA A 15 1.39 -12.91 -27.60
C ALA A 15 1.51 -11.41 -27.83
N SER A 16 0.55 -10.86 -28.60
CA SER A 16 0.51 -9.46 -28.97
C SER A 16 0.66 -8.61 -27.70
N ALA A 17 1.80 -7.92 -27.60
CA ALA A 17 2.12 -7.06 -26.48
C ALA A 17 1.02 -6.01 -26.37
N ARG A 18 0.07 -6.24 -25.46
CA ARG A 18 -1.08 -5.35 -25.26
C ARG A 18 -0.51 -3.95 -24.99
N PRO A 19 -0.81 -2.95 -25.82
CA PRO A 19 -0.07 -1.70 -25.80
C PRO A 19 -0.14 -1.02 -24.43
N ALA A 20 0.96 -0.39 -24.06
CA ALA A 20 1.19 0.36 -22.82
C ALA A 20 0.24 1.56 -22.58
N GLY A 21 -0.86 1.69 -23.35
CA GLY A 21 -1.91 2.68 -23.19
C GLY A 21 -3.13 2.21 -22.39
N GLY A 22 -3.24 0.92 -22.03
CA GLY A 22 -4.50 0.33 -21.54
C GLY A 22 -4.95 0.74 -20.13
N CYS A 23 -4.04 1.22 -19.28
CA CYS A 23 -4.39 1.59 -17.92
C CYS A 23 -4.28 3.08 -17.69
N HIS A 24 -5.33 3.79 -18.11
CA HIS A 24 -5.60 5.15 -17.70
C HIS A 24 -7.11 5.37 -17.81
N PRO A 25 -7.89 5.07 -16.75
CA PRO A 25 -9.34 5.24 -16.79
C PRO A 25 -9.70 6.67 -17.24
N ARG A 26 -10.70 6.80 -18.12
CA ARG A 26 -11.14 8.12 -18.60
C ARG A 26 -11.60 8.98 -17.41
N GLY A 27 -11.24 10.26 -17.42
CA GLY A 27 -11.59 11.19 -16.33
C GLY A 27 -10.89 10.87 -15.01
N SER A 28 -9.71 10.23 -15.06
CA SER A 28 -8.86 10.03 -13.90
C SER A 28 -7.54 10.79 -14.05
N HIS A 29 -6.86 10.99 -12.94
CA HIS A 29 -5.49 11.49 -12.91
C HIS A 29 -4.60 10.52 -12.13
N THR A 30 -3.32 10.48 -12.49
CA THR A 30 -2.36 9.58 -11.86
C THR A 30 -1.93 10.12 -10.50
N ILE A 31 -2.06 9.31 -9.45
CA ILE A 31 -1.61 9.62 -8.09
C ILE A 31 -0.22 9.03 -7.83
N VAL A 32 0.00 7.79 -8.30
CA VAL A 32 1.27 7.09 -8.17
C VAL A 32 1.61 6.45 -9.50
N ALA A 33 2.84 6.66 -9.97
CA ALA A 33 3.40 5.96 -11.11
C ALA A 33 4.76 5.38 -10.74
N THR A 34 4.91 4.07 -10.97
CA THR A 34 6.18 3.36 -10.96
C THR A 34 6.30 2.59 -12.28
N PRO A 35 7.48 2.03 -12.61
CA PRO A 35 7.62 1.19 -13.79
C PRO A 35 6.65 0.00 -13.84
N ALA A 36 6.18 -0.48 -12.69
CA ALA A 36 5.38 -1.70 -12.58
C ALA A 36 3.91 -1.48 -12.18
N VAL A 37 3.61 -0.41 -11.43
CA VAL A 37 2.27 -0.10 -10.90
C VAL A 37 1.92 1.35 -11.21
N ARG A 38 0.68 1.57 -11.64
CA ARG A 38 0.06 2.90 -11.71
C ARG A 38 -1.22 2.91 -10.88
N VAL A 39 -1.45 4.02 -10.18
CA VAL A 39 -2.66 4.26 -9.40
C VAL A 39 -3.29 5.58 -9.82
N PHE A 40 -4.59 5.57 -10.02
CA PHE A 40 -5.40 6.65 -10.54
C PHE A 40 -6.49 7.00 -9.55
N LYS A 41 -6.81 8.29 -9.42
CA LYS A 41 -8.03 8.78 -8.77
C LYS A 41 -8.97 9.30 -9.86
N ARG A 42 -10.22 8.81 -9.89
CA ARG A 42 -11.25 9.38 -10.78
C ARG A 42 -11.68 10.75 -10.28
N THR A 43 -11.94 11.67 -11.20
CA THR A 43 -12.28 13.08 -10.95
C THR A 43 -13.81 13.33 -11.00
N SER A 44 -14.67 12.33 -10.83
CA SER A 44 -16.13 12.56 -10.93
C SER A 44 -16.69 13.22 -9.67
N SER A 45 -17.61 14.18 -9.87
CA SER A 45 -18.25 15.03 -8.84
C SER A 45 -18.99 14.29 -7.73
N ASP A 46 -19.43 13.05 -7.98
CA ASP A 46 -20.36 12.35 -7.08
C ASP A 46 -19.70 11.20 -6.31
N MET A 47 -18.43 10.90 -6.61
CA MET A 47 -17.64 9.86 -5.95
C MET A 47 -16.21 10.33 -5.75
N ASP A 48 -16.02 11.27 -4.83
CA ASP A 48 -14.72 11.44 -4.19
C ASP A 48 -14.29 10.07 -3.62
N GLY A 49 -13.19 9.50 -4.11
CA GLY A 49 -12.62 8.26 -3.55
C GLY A 49 -12.66 7.02 -4.47
N ALA A 50 -13.12 7.11 -5.72
CA ALA A 50 -12.95 5.98 -6.64
C ALA A 50 -11.50 5.90 -7.16
N PHE A 51 -10.70 5.02 -6.56
CA PHE A 51 -9.34 4.74 -7.01
C PHE A 51 -9.30 3.48 -7.88
N ALA A 52 -8.38 3.48 -8.83
CA ALA A 52 -8.06 2.30 -9.63
C ALA A 52 -6.54 2.10 -9.67
N ALA A 53 -6.10 0.86 -9.65
CA ALA A 53 -4.70 0.50 -9.76
C ALA A 53 -4.49 -0.57 -10.82
N CYS A 54 -3.31 -0.63 -11.40
CA CYS A 54 -3.01 -1.66 -12.39
C CYS A 54 -1.53 -2.00 -12.43
N LEU A 55 -1.26 -3.22 -12.89
CA LEU A 55 0.05 -3.61 -13.37
C LEU A 55 0.28 -3.01 -14.75
N ALA A 56 1.39 -2.31 -14.91
CA ALA A 56 1.81 -1.73 -16.19
C ALA A 56 1.88 -2.79 -17.30
N SER A 57 2.28 -4.02 -16.94
CA SER A 57 2.37 -5.15 -17.87
C SER A 57 1.02 -5.74 -18.31
N ARG A 58 -0.07 -5.50 -17.56
CA ARG A 58 -1.41 -6.05 -17.88
C ARG A 58 -2.32 -5.01 -18.51
N GLY A 59 -2.21 -3.76 -18.08
CA GLY A 59 -3.09 -2.69 -18.53
C GLY A 59 -4.55 -2.81 -18.05
N VAL A 60 -4.88 -3.78 -17.19
CA VAL A 60 -6.24 -3.99 -16.67
C VAL A 60 -6.38 -3.28 -15.32
N PRO A 61 -7.32 -2.34 -15.16
CA PRO A 61 -7.56 -1.67 -13.89
C PRO A 61 -8.24 -2.61 -12.88
N VAL A 62 -7.77 -2.53 -11.64
CA VAL A 62 -8.35 -3.13 -10.44
C VAL A 62 -8.90 -1.98 -9.60
N LEU A 63 -10.18 -2.02 -9.29
CA LEU A 63 -10.78 -1.03 -8.39
C LEU A 63 -10.24 -1.23 -6.97
N ILE A 64 -9.82 -0.14 -6.34
CA ILE A 64 -9.45 -0.11 -4.94
C ILE A 64 -10.42 0.79 -4.20
N ASP A 65 -11.09 0.18 -3.23
CA ASP A 65 -12.13 0.82 -2.42
C ASP A 65 -11.49 1.65 -1.32
N VAL A 66 -11.49 2.97 -1.52
CA VAL A 66 -11.07 3.99 -0.55
C VAL A 66 -12.29 4.83 -0.23
N MET A 67 -12.93 4.52 0.90
CA MET A 67 -14.25 5.08 1.23
C MET A 67 -14.17 6.56 1.62
N PHE A 68 -13.16 6.95 2.38
CA PHE A 68 -13.02 8.31 2.89
C PHE A 68 -11.56 8.77 2.96
N GLY A 69 -11.38 10.08 2.79
CA GLY A 69 -10.14 10.79 3.06
C GLY A 69 -8.97 10.48 2.12
N ARG A 70 -7.76 10.82 2.57
CA ARG A 70 -6.52 10.60 1.81
C ARG A 70 -6.05 9.15 1.93
N ALA A 71 -5.98 8.46 0.79
CA ALA A 71 -5.31 7.17 0.71
C ALA A 71 -3.79 7.35 0.71
N THR A 72 -3.10 6.66 1.62
CA THR A 72 -1.65 6.47 1.53
C THR A 72 -1.38 5.20 0.73
N ILE A 73 -0.55 5.29 -0.30
CA ILE A 73 -0.32 4.21 -1.27
C ILE A 73 1.13 3.71 -1.17
N ALA A 74 1.30 2.38 -1.14
CA ALA A 74 2.57 1.69 -1.15
C ALA A 74 2.64 0.67 -2.32
N PRO A 75 3.22 1.03 -3.48
CA PRO A 75 3.30 0.13 -4.63
C PRO A 75 4.35 -0.99 -4.40
N LEU A 76 3.95 -2.25 -4.62
CA LEU A 76 4.73 -3.46 -4.30
C LEU A 76 4.63 -4.54 -5.39
N SER A 77 4.64 -4.17 -6.68
CA SER A 77 4.35 -5.07 -7.82
C SER A 77 4.72 -6.54 -7.59
N PRO A 78 3.80 -7.51 -7.74
CA PRO A 78 2.45 -7.34 -8.28
C PRO A 78 1.41 -6.82 -7.26
N LEU A 79 1.84 -6.53 -6.03
CA LEU A 79 0.97 -6.13 -4.94
C LEU A 79 0.83 -4.61 -4.84
N LEU A 80 -0.23 -4.16 -4.18
CA LEU A 80 -0.43 -2.77 -3.81
C LEU A 80 -0.93 -2.70 -2.37
N GLY A 81 -0.17 -2.02 -1.52
CA GLY A 81 -0.61 -1.61 -0.20
C GLY A 81 -1.33 -0.27 -0.29
N TYR A 82 -2.43 -0.10 0.44
CA TYR A 82 -3.09 1.19 0.56
C TYR A 82 -3.83 1.32 1.88
N THR A 83 -4.17 2.56 2.26
CA THR A 83 -5.02 2.84 3.41
C THR A 83 -6.41 3.24 2.97
N THR A 84 -7.43 2.83 3.72
CA THR A 84 -8.78 3.39 3.65
C THR A 84 -9.25 3.71 5.06
N VAL A 85 -10.03 4.75 5.19
CA VAL A 85 -10.69 5.10 6.44
C VAL A 85 -12.04 4.39 6.51
N LEU A 86 -12.40 3.90 7.70
CA LEU A 86 -13.72 3.39 8.03
C LEU A 86 -14.22 4.11 9.27
N CYS A 87 -15.46 4.56 9.23
CA CYS A 87 -16.13 5.15 10.38
C CYS A 87 -17.42 4.39 10.68
N ASP A 88 -17.72 4.28 11.97
CA ASP A 88 -19.04 3.97 12.49
C ASP A 88 -19.62 5.21 13.20
N ALA A 89 -20.69 5.01 13.97
CA ALA A 89 -21.36 6.11 14.68
C ALA A 89 -20.52 6.72 15.82
N THR A 90 -19.48 6.03 16.31
CA THR A 90 -18.75 6.41 17.52
C THR A 90 -17.25 6.57 17.30
N SER A 91 -16.72 5.97 16.24
CA SER A 91 -15.29 5.83 16.03
C SER A 91 -14.94 5.73 14.55
N CYS A 92 -13.67 5.90 14.29
CA CYS A 92 -13.15 6.19 12.97
C CYS A 92 -11.71 5.69 12.92
N GLY A 93 -11.47 4.63 12.16
CA GLY A 93 -10.19 3.95 12.08
C GLY A 93 -9.65 3.89 10.65
N THR A 94 -8.38 3.56 10.51
CA THR A 94 -7.76 3.26 9.22
C THR A 94 -7.61 1.76 9.06
N LEU A 95 -7.96 1.23 7.89
CA LEU A 95 -7.53 -0.08 7.44
C LEU A 95 -6.32 0.06 6.52
N ILE A 96 -5.27 -0.69 6.81
CA ILE A 96 -4.17 -0.95 5.88
C ILE A 96 -4.55 -2.21 5.11
N LYS A 97 -4.78 -2.09 3.80
CA LYS A 97 -5.17 -3.17 2.90
C LYS A 97 -4.02 -3.53 1.95
N LEU A 98 -3.96 -4.80 1.57
CA LEU A 98 -3.06 -5.32 0.54
C LEU A 98 -3.89 -5.97 -0.57
N VAL A 99 -3.69 -5.57 -1.82
CA VAL A 99 -4.37 -6.15 -2.98
C VAL A 99 -3.36 -6.72 -3.98
N ASP A 100 -3.71 -7.85 -4.60
CA ASP A 100 -2.96 -8.42 -5.72
C ASP A 100 -3.54 -7.94 -7.05
N LEU A 101 -2.72 -7.20 -7.81
CA LEU A 101 -3.13 -6.61 -9.08
C LEU A 101 -3.12 -7.61 -10.25
N ARG A 102 -2.79 -8.89 -10.00
CA ARG A 102 -2.91 -9.99 -10.98
C ARG A 102 -4.35 -10.53 -11.07
N GLY A 103 -5.17 -10.33 -10.05
CA GLY A 103 -6.57 -10.77 -10.03
C GLY A 103 -7.54 -9.77 -10.70
N PRO A 104 -8.75 -10.19 -11.06
CA PRO A 104 -9.80 -9.36 -11.68
C PRO A 104 -10.58 -8.43 -10.70
N ALA A 105 -10.00 -8.05 -9.56
CA ALA A 105 -10.58 -7.29 -8.42
C ALA A 105 -11.16 -8.14 -7.27
N SER A 106 -11.02 -7.58 -6.05
CA SER A 106 -11.45 -7.91 -4.67
C SER A 106 -12.09 -9.27 -4.30
N PRO A 107 -11.87 -9.77 -3.06
CA PRO A 107 -11.49 -9.04 -1.85
C PRO A 107 -9.98 -8.73 -1.73
N PRO A 108 -9.56 -7.81 -0.82
CA PRO A 108 -8.14 -7.62 -0.51
C PRO A 108 -7.53 -8.94 -0.05
N ALA A 109 -6.27 -9.16 -0.39
CA ALA A 109 -5.53 -10.34 0.04
C ALA A 109 -5.32 -10.38 1.56
N ALA A 110 -5.24 -9.20 2.18
CA ALA A 110 -5.11 -9.04 3.63
C ALA A 110 -5.48 -7.63 4.09
N GLN A 111 -5.81 -7.48 5.37
CA GLN A 111 -6.05 -6.18 5.99
C GLN A 111 -5.67 -6.15 7.47
N LEU A 112 -5.26 -4.97 7.95
CA LEU A 112 -4.92 -4.66 9.33
C LEU A 112 -5.64 -3.37 9.75
N GLY A 113 -6.43 -3.41 10.83
CA GLY A 113 -7.07 -2.22 11.39
C GLY A 113 -6.14 -1.47 12.35
N VAL A 114 -6.19 -0.13 12.29
CA VAL A 114 -5.47 0.78 13.19
C VAL A 114 -6.37 1.95 13.57
N ASP A 115 -6.44 2.25 14.87
CA ASP A 115 -7.24 3.35 15.40
C ASP A 115 -6.43 4.66 15.39
N ALA A 116 -6.13 5.14 14.18
CA ALA A 116 -5.31 6.33 13.94
C ALA A 116 -5.43 6.79 12.48
N THR A 117 -5.02 8.03 12.20
CA THR A 117 -4.80 8.51 10.82
C THR A 117 -3.41 8.08 10.36
N VAL A 118 -3.33 7.32 9.26
CA VAL A 118 -2.05 6.93 8.66
C VAL A 118 -1.60 7.96 7.62
N THR A 119 -0.46 8.59 7.86
CA THR A 119 0.11 9.61 6.94
C THR A 119 1.23 9.09 6.06
N GLN A 120 1.82 7.95 6.41
CA GLN A 120 2.80 7.29 5.59
C GLN A 120 2.69 5.78 5.74
N LEU A 121 2.79 5.08 4.62
CA LEU A 121 2.80 3.63 4.56
C LEU A 121 3.99 3.17 3.72
N ARG A 122 4.70 2.17 4.24
CA ARG A 122 5.70 1.40 3.51
C ARG A 122 5.42 -0.07 3.75
N MET A 123 5.59 -0.87 2.72
CA MET A 123 5.29 -2.29 2.80
C MET A 123 6.36 -3.10 2.08
N ARG A 124 6.36 -4.40 2.35
CA ARG A 124 7.17 -5.42 1.66
C ARG A 124 6.22 -6.43 1.04
N ARG A 125 6.69 -7.14 0.00
CA ARG A 125 5.94 -8.23 -0.64
C ARG A 125 5.57 -9.36 0.33
N SER A 126 6.34 -9.52 1.41
CA SER A 126 6.05 -10.52 2.45
C SER A 126 4.81 -10.22 3.27
N GLY A 127 4.22 -9.02 3.19
CA GLY A 127 3.09 -8.60 4.04
C GLY A 127 3.50 -7.75 5.24
N TRP A 128 4.80 -7.56 5.47
CA TRP A 128 5.28 -6.61 6.48
C TRP A 128 5.00 -5.18 6.05
N ALA A 129 4.43 -4.40 6.96
CA ALA A 129 4.12 -2.99 6.80
C ALA A 129 4.79 -2.18 7.92
N ALA A 130 5.24 -0.97 7.59
CA ALA A 130 5.58 0.06 8.55
C ALA A 130 4.79 1.31 8.20
N TRP A 131 4.23 1.98 9.20
CA TRP A 131 3.45 3.20 8.99
C TRP A 131 3.74 4.25 10.05
N ILE A 132 3.45 5.49 9.69
CA ILE A 132 3.40 6.62 10.63
C ILE A 132 1.94 6.98 10.83
N ALA A 133 1.55 7.02 12.09
CA ALA A 133 0.20 7.33 12.52
C ALA A 133 0.18 8.53 13.47
N CYS A 134 -0.93 9.22 13.54
CA CYS A 134 -1.25 10.17 14.60
C CYS A 134 -2.64 9.86 15.15
N ASN A 135 -2.82 10.15 16.44
CA ASN A 135 -4.10 9.95 17.09
C ASN A 135 -5.17 10.80 16.40
N THR A 136 -6.32 10.21 16.15
CA THR A 136 -7.48 10.92 15.64
C THR A 136 -8.21 11.54 16.80
N ASN A 137 -8.35 12.87 16.80
CA ASN A 137 -9.43 13.47 17.56
C ASN A 137 -10.72 13.10 16.83
N TYR A 138 -11.54 12.29 17.49
CA TYR A 138 -12.82 11.76 16.99
C TYR A 138 -13.57 12.81 16.15
N GLY A 139 -13.95 12.44 14.93
CA GLY A 139 -14.84 13.24 14.06
C GLY A 139 -14.22 13.87 12.81
N ASN A 140 -12.90 13.78 12.59
CA ASN A 140 -12.32 14.29 11.33
C ASN A 140 -11.04 13.55 10.87
N LEU A 141 -11.20 12.49 10.08
CA LEU A 141 -10.07 11.73 9.49
C LEU A 141 -9.54 12.31 8.18
N ASP A 142 -10.20 13.33 7.65
CA ASP A 142 -9.67 14.03 6.48
C ASP A 142 -8.53 15.00 6.87
N VAL A 143 -8.28 15.12 8.18
CA VAL A 143 -7.22 15.94 8.74
C VAL A 143 -5.93 15.12 8.75
N ALA A 144 -5.01 15.51 7.86
CA ALA A 144 -3.60 15.18 8.00
C ALA A 144 -3.15 15.49 9.45
N CYS A 145 -2.17 14.74 10.00
CA CYS A 145 -1.69 14.98 11.35
C CYS A 145 -1.50 16.48 11.63
N ALA A 146 -2.09 16.98 12.72
CA ALA A 146 -2.05 18.39 13.01
C ALA A 146 -0.59 18.85 13.20
N PRO A 147 -0.23 20.09 12.81
CA PRO A 147 1.08 20.63 13.08
C PRO A 147 1.44 20.51 14.56
N GLY A 148 2.65 20.02 14.87
CA GLY A 148 3.11 19.82 16.24
C GLY A 148 2.56 18.57 16.94
N GLN A 149 1.61 17.84 16.34
CA GLN A 149 1.06 16.63 16.94
C GLN A 149 2.14 15.55 17.12
N ARG A 150 2.02 14.79 18.22
CA ARG A 150 2.83 13.59 18.43
C ARG A 150 2.42 12.52 17.43
N THR A 151 3.42 11.97 16.76
CA THR A 151 3.26 10.88 15.79
C THR A 151 3.88 9.60 16.34
N GLU A 152 3.38 8.49 15.83
CA GLU A 152 3.81 7.16 16.22
C GLU A 152 4.28 6.40 15.00
N VAL A 153 5.33 5.60 15.18
CA VAL A 153 5.85 4.71 14.15
C VAL A 153 5.49 3.31 14.55
N TRP A 154 4.85 2.60 13.64
CA TRP A 154 4.34 1.26 13.84
C TRP A 154 4.92 0.31 12.80
N VAL A 155 4.96 -0.96 13.14
CA VAL A 155 5.28 -2.07 12.24
C VAL A 155 4.31 -3.21 12.51
N GLY A 156 3.98 -3.98 11.48
CA GLY A 156 3.05 -5.10 11.60
C GLY A 156 3.03 -5.99 10.38
N HIS A 157 2.34 -7.12 10.48
CA HIS A 157 2.18 -8.08 9.40
C HIS A 157 0.70 -8.18 9.01
N VAL A 158 0.37 -7.82 7.76
CA VAL A 158 -1.05 -7.70 7.36
C VAL A 158 -1.79 -9.04 7.33
N TYR A 159 -1.09 -10.15 7.12
CA TYR A 159 -1.69 -11.48 7.11
C TYR A 159 -2.01 -11.96 8.53
N ASP A 160 -1.09 -11.76 9.47
CA ASP A 160 -1.26 -12.22 10.86
C ASP A 160 -2.06 -11.23 11.70
N ARG A 161 -2.38 -10.05 11.14
CA ARG A 161 -3.07 -8.94 11.80
C ARG A 161 -2.38 -8.46 13.08
N THR A 162 -1.08 -8.66 13.18
CA THR A 162 -0.27 -8.21 14.30
C THR A 162 0.35 -6.85 14.02
N ASN A 163 0.49 -6.03 15.06
CA ASN A 163 1.19 -4.76 14.98
C ASN A 163 1.83 -4.40 16.33
N MET A 164 2.85 -3.54 16.27
CA MET A 164 3.48 -2.94 17.44
C MET A 164 3.91 -1.51 17.15
N ARG A 165 3.92 -0.68 18.20
CA ARG A 165 4.53 0.65 18.16
C ARG A 165 6.03 0.52 18.42
N ILE A 166 6.85 0.99 17.47
CA ILE A 166 8.32 0.95 17.54
C ILE A 166 8.96 2.33 17.75
N GLY A 167 8.16 3.38 17.66
CA GLY A 167 8.66 4.74 17.80
C GLY A 167 7.55 5.72 18.10
N THR A 168 7.92 6.86 18.70
CA THR A 168 6.97 7.93 19.00
C THR A 168 7.72 9.25 19.18
N GLY A 169 7.06 10.35 18.81
CA GLY A 169 7.52 11.70 19.11
C GLY A 169 7.05 12.75 18.12
N HIS A 170 7.61 13.95 18.27
CA HIS A 170 7.35 15.08 17.39
C HIS A 170 8.32 15.11 16.21
N HIS A 171 7.96 15.86 15.15
CA HIS A 171 8.79 16.09 13.95
C HIS A 171 9.34 14.84 13.29
N ILE A 172 8.54 13.77 13.25
CA ILE A 172 8.85 12.59 12.42
C ILE A 172 8.63 12.97 10.96
N ARG A 173 9.66 12.86 10.12
CA ARG A 173 9.54 13.15 8.69
C ARG A 173 8.84 11.98 8.00
N ALA A 174 7.57 12.12 7.67
CA ALA A 174 6.77 11.08 7.01
C ALA A 174 7.47 10.46 5.78
N SER A 175 7.99 11.28 4.87
CA SER A 175 8.70 10.85 3.66
C SER A 175 9.97 10.02 3.91
N SER A 176 10.51 10.04 5.13
CA SER A 176 11.74 9.36 5.52
C SER A 176 11.55 7.90 5.96
N LEU A 177 10.31 7.46 6.19
CA LEU A 177 10.02 6.09 6.61
C LEU A 177 10.50 5.09 5.55
N ARG A 178 11.25 4.08 5.98
CA ARG A 178 11.71 2.95 5.16
C ARG A 178 11.58 1.66 5.96
N ILE A 179 11.29 0.57 5.26
CA ILE A 179 11.35 -0.78 5.80
C ILE A 179 12.25 -1.61 4.88
N ASP A 180 13.30 -2.19 5.43
CA ASP A 180 14.28 -3.00 4.70
C ASP A 180 14.72 -4.19 5.57
N GLY A 181 14.54 -5.40 5.03
CA GLY A 181 14.65 -6.62 5.83
C GLY A 181 13.84 -6.50 7.12
N GLN A 182 14.51 -6.71 8.26
CA GLN A 182 13.94 -6.61 9.61
C GLN A 182 14.08 -5.21 10.23
N ASN A 183 14.55 -4.22 9.48
CA ASN A 183 14.80 -2.88 9.97
C ASN A 183 13.73 -1.90 9.50
N VAL A 184 13.24 -1.07 10.42
CA VAL A 184 12.44 0.12 10.10
C VAL A 184 13.28 1.34 10.44
N THR A 185 13.41 2.27 9.48
CA THR A 185 14.19 3.50 9.68
C THR A 185 13.37 4.74 9.35
N TRP A 186 13.56 5.81 10.11
CA TRP A 186 12.94 7.10 9.91
C TRP A 186 13.82 8.22 10.47
N TRP A 187 13.49 9.47 10.16
CA TRP A 187 14.12 10.66 10.72
C TRP A 187 13.19 11.34 11.72
N GLN A 188 13.74 11.71 12.87
CA GLN A 188 13.05 12.40 13.95
C GLN A 188 14.00 13.43 14.57
N ASN A 189 13.59 14.69 14.66
CA ASN A 189 14.40 15.79 15.21
C ASN A 189 15.83 15.85 14.61
N GLY A 190 15.94 15.70 13.28
CA GLY A 190 17.23 15.72 12.60
C GLY A 190 18.14 14.52 12.87
N LYS A 191 17.67 13.47 13.58
CA LYS A 191 18.42 12.24 13.82
C LYS A 191 17.74 11.06 13.14
N ARG A 192 18.54 10.18 12.53
CA ARG A 192 18.06 8.90 12.01
C ARG A 192 17.79 7.95 13.17
N LYS A 193 16.64 7.29 13.13
CA LYS A 193 16.23 6.20 14.02
C LYS A 193 16.15 4.92 13.21
N THR A 194 16.54 3.81 13.84
CA THR A 194 16.48 2.47 13.26
C THR A 194 16.03 1.51 14.36
N VAL A 195 15.01 0.70 14.07
CA VAL A 195 14.55 -0.37 14.97
C VAL A 195 14.50 -1.68 14.20
N ARG A 196 15.00 -2.75 14.82
CA ARG A 196 14.88 -4.12 14.30
C ARG A 196 13.68 -4.80 14.96
N TYR A 197 12.75 -5.35 14.18
CA TYR A 197 11.48 -5.93 14.68
C TYR A 197 11.48 -7.47 14.73
N SER A 198 12.64 -8.11 14.61
CA SER A 198 12.78 -9.58 14.57
C SER A 198 12.45 -10.31 15.87
N SER A 199 12.21 -9.58 16.96
CA SER A 199 11.81 -10.12 18.27
C SER A 199 10.30 -10.36 18.41
N LEU A 200 9.51 -10.08 17.38
CA LEU A 200 8.04 -10.07 17.46
C LEU A 200 7.37 -11.45 17.46
N SER A 201 8.09 -12.53 17.13
CA SER A 201 7.50 -13.86 16.98
C SER A 201 7.28 -14.64 18.28
N ASN A 202 7.69 -14.12 19.45
CA ASN A 202 7.65 -14.87 20.72
C ASN A 202 6.72 -14.27 21.80
N GLY A 203 5.88 -13.28 21.46
CA GLY A 203 5.13 -12.48 22.44
C GLY A 203 3.61 -12.66 22.43
N SER A 204 3.05 -13.65 21.74
CA SER A 204 1.60 -13.90 21.71
C SER A 204 1.13 -14.65 22.95
N GLY A 205 1.08 -13.94 24.07
CA GLY A 205 0.47 -14.38 25.32
C GLY A 205 -0.10 -13.17 26.06
N MET A 206 -1.13 -12.55 25.49
CA MET A 206 -2.04 -11.61 26.16
C MET A 206 -3.45 -11.85 25.65
#